data_AF-A0A2E8CNH1-F1
#
_entry.id   AF-A0A2E8CNH1-F1
#
_cell.length_a   1.000
_cell.length_b   1.000
_cell.length_c   1.000
_cell.angle_alpha   90.00
_cell.angle_beta   90.00
_cell.angle_gamma   90.00
#
_symmetry.space_group_name_H-M   'P 1'
#
loop_
_entity.id
_entity.type
_entity.pdbx_description
1 polymer ?
#
loop_
_entity_poly.entity_id
_entity_poly.type
_entity_poly.pdbx_seq_one_letter_code
_entity_poly.pdbx_strand_id
1 'polypeptide(L)' 'MARPKNTTETVQITLSTTKQVKELLEDLSKSGFYGKNAADTAHALLKEKIRDLQKDGQAPGPSYPKK' A
#
# COMPACT_ATOMS: atom_id res chain seq x y z
N MET A 1 -28.14 -8.69 -17.04
CA MET A 1 -26.87 -8.05 -17.47
C MET A 1 -25.90 -8.06 -16.30
N ALA A 2 -24.91 -8.95 -16.30
CA ALA A 2 -23.94 -9.05 -15.21
C ALA A 2 -23.01 -7.83 -15.24
N ARG A 3 -22.91 -7.11 -14.12
CA ARG A 3 -21.92 -6.03 -13.95
C ARG A 3 -20.52 -6.61 -14.20
N PRO A 4 -19.63 -5.91 -14.94
CA PRO A 4 -18.26 -6.38 -15.09
C PRO A 4 -17.65 -6.55 -13.69
N LYS A 5 -17.21 -7.77 -13.37
CA LYS A 5 -16.40 -8.04 -12.17
C LYS A 5 -15.21 -7.09 -12.25
N ASN A 6 -15.02 -6.24 -11.24
CA ASN A 6 -13.83 -5.40 -11.12
C ASN A 6 -12.58 -6.25 -11.36
N THR A 7 -11.94 -6.08 -12.52
CA THR A 7 -10.69 -6.74 -12.93
C THR A 7 -9.47 -5.98 -12.43
N THR A 8 -9.55 -5.43 -11.21
CA THR A 8 -8.35 -4.88 -10.57
C THR A 8 -7.54 -6.05 -10.03
N GLU A 9 -6.55 -6.48 -10.79
CA GLU A 9 -5.61 -7.52 -10.36
C GLU A 9 -4.92 -7.06 -9.07
N THR A 10 -5.11 -7.83 -8.00
CA THR A 10 -4.42 -7.60 -6.73
C THR A 10 -3.14 -8.42 -6.77
N VAL A 11 -2.00 -7.73 -6.70
CA VAL A 11 -0.69 -8.38 -6.66
C VAL A 11 -0.25 -8.48 -5.20
N GLN A 12 0.18 -9.67 -4.77
CA GLN A 12 0.77 -9.85 -3.45
C GLN A 12 2.24 -9.40 -3.47
N ILE A 13 2.63 -8.61 -2.47
CA ILE A 13 4.02 -8.18 -2.28
C ILE A 13 4.51 -8.80 -0.96
N THR A 14 5.58 -9.57 -1.02
CA THR A 14 6.27 -10.07 0.18
C THR A 14 7.37 -9.09 0.59
N LEU A 15 7.31 -8.59 1.82
CA LEU A 15 8.24 -7.59 2.36
C LEU A 15 9.14 -8.27 3.39
N SER A 16 10.45 -8.07 3.27
CA SER A 16 11.40 -8.37 4.37
C SER A 16 11.68 -7.07 5.12
N THR A 17 11.31 -7.03 6.41
CA THR A 17 11.50 -5.86 7.27
C THR A 17 12.08 -6.27 8.62
N THR A 18 12.56 -5.31 9.39
CA THR A 18 13.07 -5.57 10.75
C THR A 18 11.91 -5.85 11.71
N LYS A 19 12.21 -6.60 12.79
CA LYS A 19 11.22 -6.96 13.82
C LYS A 19 10.52 -5.72 14.41
N GLN A 20 11.27 -4.66 14.65
CA GLN A 20 10.74 -3.39 15.19
C GLN A 20 9.69 -2.75 14.26
N VAL A 21 9.92 -2.78 12.94
CA VAL A 21 8.96 -2.22 11.97
C VAL A 21 7.69 -3.07 11.92
N LYS A 22 7.81 -4.40 11.99
CA LYS A 22 6.65 -5.29 12.05
C LYS A 22 5.80 -5.02 13.30
N GLU A 23 6.42 -4.92 14.47
CA GLU A 23 5.72 -4.64 15.73
C GLU A 23 5.05 -3.27 15.70
N LEU A 24 5.73 -2.25 15.16
CA LEU A 24 5.16 -0.93 14.98
C LEU A 24 3.94 -0.94 14.04
N LEU A 25 4.00 -1.68 12.93
CA LEU A 25 2.86 -1.82 12.01
C LEU A 25 1.67 -2.52 12.68
N GLU A 26 1.93 -3.53 13.52
CA GLU A 26 0.88 -4.19 14.31
C GLU A 26 0.26 -3.23 15.33
N ASP A 27 1.06 -2.44 16.05
CA ASP A 27 0.55 -1.47 17.01
C ASP A 27 -0.19 -0.31 16.34
N LEU A 28 0.28 0.16 15.18
CA LEU A 28 -0.44 1.13 14.36
C LEU A 28 -1.77 0.58 13.85
N SER A 29 -1.86 -0.72 13.53
CA SER A 29 -3.14 -1.34 13.17
C SER A 29 -4.13 -1.33 14.35
N LYS A 30 -3.64 -1.50 15.60
CA LYS A 30 -4.46 -1.44 16.81
C LYS A 30 -4.95 -0.02 17.12
N SER A 31 -4.22 1.00 16.71
CA SER A 31 -4.64 2.40 16.89
C SER A 31 -5.90 2.79 16.09
N GLY A 32 -6.31 1.95 15.14
CA GLY A 32 -7.54 2.12 14.36
C GLY A 32 -7.42 3.08 13.16
N PHE A 33 -6.26 3.71 12.97
CA PHE A 33 -6.07 4.71 11.91
C PHE A 33 -5.81 4.12 10.51
N TYR A 34 -5.13 2.96 10.43
CA TYR A 34 -4.56 2.48 9.17
C TYR A 34 -5.13 1.16 8.65
N GLY A 35 -5.92 0.42 9.43
CA GLY A 35 -6.55 -0.83 8.97
C GLY A 35 -6.76 -1.85 10.08
N LYS A 36 -7.17 -3.07 9.70
CA LYS A 36 -7.46 -4.16 10.65
C LYS A 36 -6.26 -5.08 10.89
N ASN A 37 -5.23 -5.00 10.06
CA ASN A 37 -4.03 -5.80 10.16
C ASN A 37 -2.77 -5.01 9.74
N ALA A 38 -1.59 -5.57 10.00
CA ALA A 38 -0.32 -4.95 9.66
C ALA A 38 -0.12 -4.78 8.13
N ALA A 39 -0.73 -5.64 7.30
CA ALA A 39 -0.61 -5.56 5.85
C ALA A 39 -1.41 -4.39 5.25
N ASP A 40 -2.63 -4.16 5.73
CA ASP A 40 -3.48 -3.00 5.39
C ASP A 40 -2.78 -1.71 5.81
N THR A 41 -2.18 -1.74 7.01
CA THR A 41 -1.42 -0.61 7.54
C THR A 41 -0.19 -0.32 6.69
N ALA A 42 0.58 -1.35 6.32
CA ALA A 42 1.70 -1.22 5.41
C ALA A 42 1.25 -0.69 4.04
N HIS A 43 0.13 -1.17 3.50
CA HIS A 43 -0.42 -0.70 2.23
C HIS A 43 -0.78 0.78 2.27
N ALA A 44 -1.46 1.23 3.33
CA ALA A 44 -1.82 2.64 3.52
C ALA A 44 -0.58 3.54 3.59
N LEU A 45 0.40 3.16 4.41
CA LEU A 45 1.65 3.92 4.55
C LEU A 45 2.48 3.94 3.27
N LEU A 46 2.56 2.82 2.55
CA LEU A 46 3.23 2.78 1.25
C LEU A 46 2.55 3.69 0.24
N LYS A 47 1.22 3.71 0.21
CA LYS A 47 0.46 4.57 -0.70
C LYS A 47 0.68 6.06 -0.40
N GLU A 48 0.66 6.45 0.87
CA GLU A 48 0.96 7.82 1.27
C GLU A 48 2.40 8.20 0.91
N LYS A 49 3.37 7.34 1.22
CA LYS A 49 4.77 7.64 0.94
C LYS A 49 5.06 7.73 -0.56
N ILE A 50 4.46 6.87 -1.38
CA ILE A 50 4.56 6.95 -2.84
C ILE A 50 3.96 8.27 -3.34
N ARG A 51 2.80 8.68 -2.82
CA ARG A 51 2.18 9.96 -3.18
C ARG A 51 3.07 11.15 -2.79
N ASP A 52 3.71 11.11 -1.63
CA ASP A 52 4.63 12.17 -1.20
C ASP A 52 5.89 12.19 -2.06
N LEU A 53 6.49 11.04 -2.37
CA LEU A 53 7.62 10.97 -3.29
C LEU A 53 7.28 11.45 -4.71
N GLN A 54 6.04 11.25 -5.17
CA GLN A 54 5.55 11.82 -6.43
C GLN A 54 5.40 13.35 -6.36
N LYS A 55 4.93 13.89 -5.24
CA LYS A 55 4.85 15.34 -5.01
C LYS A 55 6.23 15.99 -4.96
N ASP A 56 7.17 15.32 -4.29
CA ASP A 56 8.55 15.79 -4.12
C ASP A 56 9.41 15.59 -5.39
N GLY A 57 8.84 15.00 -6.45
CA GLY A 57 9.51 14.77 -7.72
C GLY A 57 10.58 13.67 -7.70
N GLN A 58 10.68 12.90 -6.62
CA GLN A 58 11.67 11.83 -6.46
C GLN A 58 11.20 10.47 -7.00
N ALA A 59 9.90 10.29 -7.27
CA ALA A 59 9.36 9.07 -7.85
C ALA A 59 8.85 9.29 -9.28
N PRO A 60 9.15 8.38 -10.23
CA PRO A 60 8.49 8.39 -11.53
C PRO A 60 6.99 8.18 -11.33
N GLY A 61 6.18 8.96 -12.07
CA GLY A 61 4.75 8.75 -12.14
C GLY A 61 4.41 7.35 -12.67
N PRO A 62 3.23 6.80 -12.35
CA PRO A 62 2.83 5.48 -12.81
C PRO A 62 2.88 5.43 -14.34
N SER A 63 3.82 4.65 -14.88
CA SER A 63 3.92 4.37 -16.31
C SER A 63 2.84 3.35 -16.67
N TYR A 64 1.65 3.82 -16.97
CA TYR A 64 0.61 2.97 -17.55
C TYR A 64 1.07 2.55 -18.95
N PRO A 65 1.18 1.25 -19.26
CA PRO A 65 1.39 0.83 -20.64
C PRO A 65 0.23 1.38 -21.47
N LYS A 66 0.55 2.19 -22.51
CA LYS A 66 -0.45 2.55 -23.52
C LYS A 66 -0.90 1.25 -24.17
N LYS A 67 -2.23 1.04 -24.17
CA LYS A 67 -2.92 -0.11 -24.75
C LYS A 67 -2.43 -0.47 -26.15
#